data_AF-F2T8N6-F1
#
_entry.id   AF-F2T8N6-F1
#
_cell.length_a   1.000
_cell.length_b   1.000
_cell.length_c   1.000
_cell.angle_alpha   90.00
_cell.angle_beta   90.00
_cell.angle_gamma   90.00
#
_symmetry.space_group_name_H-M   'P 1'
#
loop_
_entity.id
_entity.type
_entity.pdbx_description
1 polymer ?
#
loop_
_entity_poly.entity_id
_entity_poly.type
_entity_poly.pdbx_seq_one_letter_code
_entity_poly.pdbx_strand_id
1 'polypeptide(L)'
;MTADVEGFTLLALGIVVILVRMYARWTIVGPSNFQLDDYLMPLAGIVFTLETVAAHIVVASYDGLTNSYMTPEERAALDPNSAEFAKRVAGSKIQVIGWSFYALILWLVKFCVAIFYSRLTSGLMDLPNRVRLSYVILGATYIMVALCLVLPCRPIERYWQISPDPGNICQPTISKIAVLIVVIPNVLTDFYLLSIPLPLLWKVNISLRKKITLMGLFSGACFIMVAAVIRAVTILSSGPEGAVSGSRWACRETFVAIVVSNLPIIHPLMLMLIRGTKLSFLLTSANRPSQPYGHTSSRTKQSSAREGRKKVHHPLSIPGTNAWGSDEYILSTGTNAPQKEITVVQETIVRSDPWTQEDGAQSSAAQPEWARQGTQTQEINSLSRELPDKKRNGQSSAIERV
;
A
#
# COMPACT_ATOMS: atom_id res chain seq x y z
N MET A 1 21.12 28.25 2.63
CA MET A 1 22.06 27.27 3.22
C MET A 1 21.37 26.25 4.11
N THR A 2 20.73 26.60 5.23
CA THR A 2 20.12 25.58 6.13
C THR A 2 18.96 24.81 5.50
N ALA A 3 18.15 25.46 4.66
CA ALA A 3 17.02 24.85 3.98
C ALA A 3 17.41 23.76 2.97
N ASP A 4 18.56 23.91 2.30
CA ASP A 4 19.05 22.92 1.34
C ASP A 4 19.58 21.67 2.06
N VAL A 5 20.27 21.87 3.18
CA VAL A 5 20.81 20.76 3.99
C VAL A 5 19.71 19.84 4.49
N GLU A 6 18.57 20.40 4.93
CA GLU A 6 17.44 19.59 5.39
C GLU A 6 16.91 18.68 4.27
N GLY A 7 16.59 19.23 3.10
CA GLY A 7 16.02 18.48 1.98
C GLY A 7 16.94 17.33 1.53
N PHE A 8 18.23 17.59 1.34
CA PHE A 8 19.20 16.55 0.96
C PHE A 8 19.44 15.52 2.06
N THR A 9 19.35 15.91 3.34
CA THR A 9 19.45 14.96 4.46
C THR A 9 18.26 14.01 4.48
N LEU A 10 17.03 14.53 4.31
CA LEU A 10 15.82 13.71 4.21
C LEU A 10 15.88 12.78 3.00
N LEU A 11 16.37 13.27 1.85
CA LEU A 11 16.60 12.46 0.67
C LEU A 11 17.57 11.31 0.94
N ALA A 12 18.75 11.62 1.48
CA ALA A 12 19.77 10.62 1.78
C ALA A 12 19.23 9.53 2.71
N LEU A 13 18.56 9.92 3.80
CA LEU A 13 17.95 8.98 4.74
C LEU A 13 16.83 8.15 4.08
N GLY A 14 15.98 8.77 3.25
CA GLY A 14 14.91 8.09 2.53
C GLY A 14 15.44 7.03 1.57
N ILE A 15 16.48 7.37 0.79
CA ILE A 15 17.16 6.42 -0.11
C ILE A 15 17.79 5.27 0.68
N VAL A 16 18.47 5.55 1.81
CA VAL A 16 19.01 4.50 2.67
C VAL A 16 17.91 3.54 3.14
N VAL A 17 16.74 4.05 3.56
CA VAL A 17 15.61 3.20 3.95
C VAL A 17 15.12 2.32 2.78
N ILE A 18 15.03 2.88 1.58
CA ILE A 18 14.65 2.11 0.39
C ILE A 18 15.69 1.03 0.09
N LEU A 19 16.99 1.34 0.15
CA LEU A 19 18.07 0.37 -0.06
C LEU A 19 18.06 -0.74 0.98
N VAL A 20 17.87 -0.40 2.26
CA VAL A 20 17.75 -1.39 3.35
C VAL A 20 16.54 -2.30 3.12
N ARG A 21 15.41 -1.74 2.68
CA ARG A 21 14.25 -2.54 2.27
C ARG A 21 14.59 -3.49 1.13
N MET A 22 15.22 -3.00 0.07
CA MET A 22 15.54 -3.83 -1.10
C MET A 22 16.48 -4.96 -0.71
N TYR A 23 17.47 -4.68 0.13
CA TYR A 23 18.35 -5.69 0.71
C TYR A 23 17.58 -6.72 1.56
N ALA A 24 16.68 -6.27 2.44
CA ALA A 24 15.86 -7.16 3.25
C ALA A 24 14.97 -8.08 2.37
N ARG A 25 14.38 -7.54 1.30
CA ARG A 25 13.55 -8.33 0.37
C ARG A 25 14.38 -9.29 -0.46
N TRP A 26 15.56 -8.87 -0.92
CA TRP A 26 16.50 -9.71 -1.62
C TRP A 26 16.92 -10.92 -0.77
N THR A 27 17.24 -10.70 0.50
CA THR A 27 17.71 -11.76 1.41
C THR A 27 16.60 -12.68 1.91
N ILE A 28 15.41 -12.15 2.19
CA ILE A 28 14.30 -12.94 2.76
C ILE A 28 13.53 -13.72 1.69
N VAL A 29 13.31 -13.13 0.51
CA VAL A 29 12.41 -13.70 -0.51
C VAL A 29 13.17 -14.11 -1.79
N GLY A 30 14.31 -13.47 -2.06
CA GLY A 30 15.07 -13.68 -3.28
C GLY A 30 14.53 -12.89 -4.49
N PRO A 31 15.39 -12.55 -5.46
CA PRO A 31 15.01 -11.74 -6.63
C PRO A 31 13.98 -12.40 -7.55
N SER A 32 13.91 -13.73 -7.58
CA SER A 32 12.94 -14.48 -8.38
C SER A 32 11.49 -14.33 -7.92
N ASN A 33 11.28 -13.87 -6.68
CA ASN A 33 9.96 -13.76 -6.04
C ASN A 33 9.58 -12.31 -5.74
N PHE A 34 10.23 -11.35 -6.41
CA PHE A 34 9.91 -9.94 -6.28
C PHE A 34 8.50 -9.67 -6.78
N GLN A 35 7.78 -8.85 -6.03
CA GLN A 35 6.42 -8.46 -6.36
C GLN A 35 6.37 -6.97 -6.70
N LEU A 36 5.19 -6.48 -7.08
CA LEU A 36 5.02 -5.12 -7.59
C LEU A 36 5.54 -4.02 -6.65
N ASP A 37 5.34 -4.11 -5.33
CA ASP A 37 5.85 -3.12 -4.36
C ASP A 37 7.39 -3.12 -4.25
N ASP A 38 8.06 -4.21 -4.61
CA ASP A 38 9.53 -4.27 -4.69
C ASP A 38 10.06 -3.45 -5.88
N TYR A 39 9.23 -3.16 -6.88
CA TYR A 39 9.56 -2.29 -8.01
C TYR A 39 9.01 -0.86 -7.84
N LEU A 40 7.81 -0.72 -7.26
CA LEU A 40 7.19 0.58 -7.04
C LEU A 40 7.93 1.42 -6.00
N MET A 41 8.55 0.81 -4.98
CA MET A 41 9.27 1.57 -3.96
C MET A 41 10.59 2.20 -4.48
N PRO A 42 11.44 1.50 -5.26
CA PRO A 42 12.54 2.15 -5.98
C PRO A 42 12.08 3.25 -6.92
N LEU A 43 10.97 3.04 -7.65
CA LEU A 43 10.37 4.09 -8.47
C LEU A 43 9.98 5.32 -7.63
N ALA A 44 9.35 5.12 -6.48
CA ALA A 44 9.04 6.20 -5.55
C ALA A 44 10.30 6.93 -5.07
N GLY A 45 11.42 6.21 -4.84
CA GLY A 45 12.72 6.81 -4.51
C GLY A 45 13.30 7.68 -5.63
N ILE A 46 13.17 7.24 -6.89
CA ILE A 46 13.56 8.04 -8.06
C ILE A 46 12.73 9.32 -8.12
N VAL A 47 11.40 9.20 -8.01
CA VAL A 47 10.50 10.37 -8.06
C VAL A 47 10.74 11.30 -6.86
N PHE A 48 11.05 10.77 -5.67
CA PHE A 48 11.41 11.56 -4.49
C PHE A 48 12.73 12.32 -4.66
N THR A 49 13.69 11.73 -5.36
CA THR A 49 14.92 12.42 -5.78
C THR A 49 14.58 13.58 -6.72
N LEU A 50 13.73 13.34 -7.72
CA LEU A 50 13.30 14.37 -8.67
C LEU A 50 12.52 15.50 -7.98
N GLU A 51 11.64 15.18 -7.02
CA GLU A 51 10.92 16.16 -6.19
C GLU A 51 11.90 17.04 -5.41
N THR A 52 12.86 16.42 -4.70
CA THR A 52 13.83 17.14 -3.86
C THR A 52 14.73 18.03 -4.72
N VAL A 53 15.19 17.53 -5.87
CA VAL A 53 16.01 18.30 -6.81
C VAL A 53 15.20 19.45 -7.42
N ALA A 54 13.94 19.23 -7.80
CA ALA A 54 13.06 20.29 -8.28
C ALA A 54 12.86 21.40 -7.23
N ALA A 55 12.62 21.03 -5.97
CA ALA A 55 12.50 21.98 -4.87
C ALA A 55 13.81 22.79 -4.66
N HIS A 56 14.96 22.13 -4.74
CA HIS A 56 16.26 22.82 -4.65
C HIS A 56 16.50 23.77 -5.82
N ILE A 57 16.19 23.36 -7.06
CA ILE A 57 16.34 24.21 -8.26
C ILE A 57 15.50 25.50 -8.11
N VAL A 58 14.27 25.41 -7.61
CA VAL A 58 13.42 26.60 -7.39
C VAL A 58 14.10 27.62 -6.47
N VAL A 59 14.69 27.16 -5.37
CA VAL A 59 15.35 28.05 -4.41
C VAL A 59 16.70 28.53 -4.92
N ALA A 60 17.55 27.63 -5.44
CA ALA A 60 18.93 27.92 -5.77
C ALA A 60 19.12 28.62 -7.12
N SER A 61 18.31 28.28 -8.13
CA SER A 61 18.43 28.84 -9.48
C SER A 61 17.46 29.98 -9.76
N TYR A 62 16.32 30.01 -9.05
CA TYR A 62 15.24 30.98 -9.30
C TYR A 62 14.88 31.82 -8.05
N ASP A 63 15.73 31.85 -7.03
CA ASP A 63 15.56 32.63 -5.79
C ASP A 63 14.27 32.32 -5.01
N GLY A 64 13.66 31.15 -5.24
CA GLY A 64 12.35 30.80 -4.69
C GLY A 64 11.18 31.51 -5.38
N LEU A 65 11.44 32.30 -6.42
CA LEU A 65 10.45 33.11 -7.10
C LEU A 65 9.55 32.25 -7.99
N THR A 66 8.25 32.47 -7.84
CA THR A 66 7.21 31.88 -8.70
C THR A 66 6.17 32.96 -9.00
N ASN A 67 5.22 32.64 -9.88
CA ASN A 67 4.03 33.48 -10.09
C ASN A 67 3.05 33.41 -8.90
N SER A 68 3.23 32.49 -7.96
CA SER A 68 2.38 32.37 -6.77
C SER A 68 2.62 33.53 -5.81
N TYR A 69 1.56 33.96 -5.12
CA TYR A 69 1.52 35.00 -4.10
C TYR A 69 1.98 36.41 -4.54
N MET A 70 2.08 36.69 -5.84
CA MET A 70 2.33 38.06 -6.33
C MET A 70 1.11 38.94 -6.15
N THR A 71 1.32 40.17 -5.68
CA THR A 71 0.25 41.18 -5.63
C THR A 71 -0.04 41.75 -7.03
N PRO A 72 -1.23 42.33 -7.27
CA PRO A 72 -1.53 43.01 -8.53
C PRO A 72 -0.52 44.13 -8.86
N GLU A 73 -0.04 44.84 -7.84
CA GLU A 73 0.95 45.92 -7.98
C GLU A 73 2.31 45.38 -8.39
N GLU A 74 2.77 44.29 -7.76
CA GLU A 74 4.03 43.62 -8.11
C GLU A 74 4.01 43.10 -9.56
N ARG A 75 2.87 42.55 -10.01
CA ARG A 75 2.71 42.10 -11.41
C ARG A 75 2.70 43.24 -12.41
N ALA A 76 2.10 44.38 -12.05
CA ALA A 76 2.03 45.55 -12.92
C ALA A 76 3.38 46.29 -13.01
N ALA A 77 4.16 46.29 -11.92
CA ALA A 77 5.47 46.93 -11.86
C ALA A 77 6.59 46.10 -12.50
N LEU A 78 6.39 44.80 -12.70
CA LEU A 78 7.42 43.90 -13.21
C LEU A 78 7.62 44.08 -14.73
N ASP A 79 8.84 44.45 -15.11
CA ASP A 79 9.25 44.52 -16.52
C ASP A 79 9.30 43.11 -17.16
N PRO A 80 8.57 42.85 -18.25
CA PRO A 80 8.61 41.58 -18.98
C PRO A 80 10.00 41.15 -19.48
N ASN A 81 10.93 42.10 -19.67
CA ASN A 81 12.30 41.81 -20.12
C ASN A 81 13.29 41.61 -18.97
N SER A 82 12.84 41.73 -17.72
CA SER A 82 13.70 41.58 -16.56
C SER A 82 14.13 40.12 -16.32
N ALA A 83 15.30 39.95 -15.68
CA ALA A 83 15.74 38.63 -15.23
C ALA A 83 14.79 38.03 -14.18
N GLU A 84 14.12 38.86 -13.38
CA GLU A 84 13.13 38.41 -12.39
C GLU A 84 11.91 37.77 -13.08
N PHE A 85 11.40 38.37 -14.16
CA PHE A 85 10.31 37.80 -14.94
C PHE A 85 10.66 36.40 -15.45
N ALA A 86 11.85 36.23 -16.03
CA ALA A 86 12.32 34.93 -16.51
C ALA A 86 12.44 33.89 -15.38
N LYS A 87 12.98 34.30 -14.22
CA LYS A 87 13.08 33.44 -13.03
C LYS A 87 11.71 32.99 -12.51
N ARG A 88 10.73 33.90 -12.42
CA ARG A 88 9.37 33.57 -11.98
C ARG A 88 8.66 32.60 -12.90
N VAL A 89 8.80 32.78 -14.22
CA VAL A 89 8.25 31.85 -15.22
C VAL A 89 8.88 30.46 -15.07
N ALA A 90 10.20 30.38 -14.96
CA ALA A 90 10.91 29.12 -14.80
C ALA A 90 10.58 28.44 -13.46
N GLY A 91 10.56 29.20 -12.36
CA GLY A 91 10.19 28.72 -11.04
C GLY A 91 8.77 28.17 -10.98
N SER A 92 7.79 28.83 -11.61
CA SER A 92 6.42 28.33 -11.72
C SER A 92 6.32 27.00 -12.47
N LYS A 93 7.09 26.81 -13.56
CA LYS A 93 7.13 25.53 -14.29
C LYS A 93 7.62 24.40 -13.39
N ILE A 94 8.73 24.61 -12.69
CA ILE A 94 9.29 23.59 -11.78
C ILE A 94 8.36 23.36 -10.59
N GLN A 95 7.67 24.39 -10.09
CA GLN A 95 6.68 24.25 -9.00
C GLN A 95 5.53 23.32 -9.40
N VAL A 96 4.96 23.46 -10.60
CA VAL A 96 3.88 22.57 -11.08
C VAL A 96 4.37 21.13 -11.23
N ILE A 97 5.60 20.94 -11.71
CA ILE A 97 6.26 19.63 -11.78
C ILE A 97 6.43 19.04 -10.37
N GLY A 98 6.89 19.84 -9.41
CA GLY A 98 7.07 19.42 -8.02
C GLY A 98 5.76 18.97 -7.36
N TRP A 99 4.65 19.68 -7.60
CA TRP A 99 3.32 19.27 -7.16
C TRP A 99 2.89 17.92 -7.76
N SER A 100 3.24 17.68 -9.02
CA SER A 100 2.94 16.42 -9.71
C SER A 100 3.75 15.26 -9.14
N PHE A 101 5.04 15.47 -8.86
CA PHE A 101 5.90 14.46 -8.22
C PHE A 101 5.45 14.15 -6.80
N TYR A 102 5.14 15.16 -6.00
CA TYR A 102 4.57 14.98 -4.66
C TYR A 102 3.33 14.06 -4.68
N ALA A 103 2.37 14.35 -5.57
CA ALA A 103 1.17 13.53 -5.71
C ALA A 103 1.52 12.11 -6.18
N LEU A 104 2.43 11.96 -7.13
CA LEU A 104 2.85 10.63 -7.60
C LEU A 104 3.48 9.80 -6.47
N ILE A 105 4.39 10.37 -5.67
CA ILE A 105 5.08 9.66 -4.58
C ILE A 105 4.10 9.15 -3.54
N LEU A 106 3.17 10.00 -3.08
CA LEU A 106 2.20 9.60 -2.06
C LEU A 106 1.33 8.44 -2.53
N TRP A 107 0.86 8.46 -3.78
CA TRP A 107 0.06 7.37 -4.30
C TRP A 107 0.88 6.10 -4.55
N LEU A 108 2.13 6.20 -5.02
CA LEU A 108 3.04 5.06 -5.14
C LEU A 108 3.27 4.37 -3.79
N VAL A 109 3.53 5.16 -2.73
CA VAL A 109 3.71 4.64 -1.38
C VAL A 109 2.43 3.95 -0.88
N LYS A 110 1.26 4.54 -1.11
CA LYS A 110 -0.03 3.93 -0.75
C LYS A 110 -0.29 2.62 -1.50
N PHE A 111 0.05 2.54 -2.77
CA PHE A 111 0.00 1.29 -3.52
C PHE A 111 0.94 0.23 -2.94
N CYS A 112 2.16 0.61 -2.53
CA CYS A 112 3.06 -0.31 -1.83
C CYS A 112 2.46 -0.85 -0.52
N VAL A 113 1.79 0.02 0.26
CA VAL A 113 1.09 -0.37 1.49
C VAL A 113 -0.10 -1.29 1.20
N ALA A 114 -0.90 -1.00 0.16
CA ALA A 114 -2.01 -1.85 -0.25
C ALA A 114 -1.55 -3.26 -0.70
N ILE A 115 -0.42 -3.35 -1.40
CA ILE A 115 0.23 -4.62 -1.77
C ILE A 115 0.70 -5.36 -0.52
N PHE A 116 1.34 -4.66 0.41
CA PHE A 116 1.72 -5.25 1.69
C PHE A 116 0.51 -5.82 2.46
N TYR A 117 -0.61 -5.07 2.52
CA TYR A 117 -1.83 -5.56 3.14
C TYR A 117 -2.44 -6.74 2.39
N SER A 118 -2.41 -6.75 1.06
CA SER A 118 -2.91 -7.90 0.27
C SER A 118 -2.26 -9.21 0.73
N ARG A 119 -0.95 -9.18 0.99
CA ARG A 119 -0.20 -10.34 1.51
C ARG A 119 -0.63 -10.73 2.90
N LEU A 120 -0.75 -9.75 3.80
CA LEU A 120 -1.11 -9.99 5.19
C LEU A 120 -2.51 -10.59 5.33
N THR A 121 -3.41 -10.23 4.43
CA THR A 121 -4.82 -10.62 4.48
C THR A 121 -5.14 -11.84 3.61
N SER A 122 -4.15 -12.37 2.87
CA SER A 122 -4.28 -13.58 2.06
C SER A 122 -4.57 -14.78 2.96
N GLY A 123 -5.84 -15.22 3.02
CA GLY A 123 -6.28 -16.35 3.83
C GLY A 123 -7.33 -16.04 4.90
N LEU A 124 -7.72 -14.78 5.08
CA LEU A 124 -8.85 -14.41 5.94
C LEU A 124 -10.11 -14.18 5.10
N MET A 125 -11.26 -14.65 5.58
CA MET A 125 -12.55 -14.35 4.96
C MET A 125 -12.86 -12.85 5.09
N ASP A 126 -13.49 -12.26 4.07
CA ASP A 126 -13.89 -10.83 3.91
C ASP A 126 -12.78 -9.78 3.71
N LEU A 127 -11.57 -10.02 4.22
CA LEU A 127 -10.50 -9.02 4.19
C LEU A 127 -9.89 -8.76 2.79
N PRO A 128 -9.75 -9.77 1.89
CA PRO A 128 -9.29 -9.57 0.52
C PRO A 128 -10.17 -8.62 -0.31
N ASN A 129 -11.48 -8.60 -0.07
CA ASN A 129 -12.39 -7.70 -0.78
C ASN A 129 -12.14 -6.23 -0.41
N ARG A 130 -11.83 -5.95 0.86
CA ARG A 130 -11.47 -4.59 1.33
C ARG A 130 -10.16 -4.13 0.71
N VAL A 131 -9.19 -5.03 0.55
CA VAL A 131 -7.93 -4.70 -0.13
C VAL A 131 -8.13 -4.52 -1.64
N ARG A 132 -8.98 -5.33 -2.29
CA ARG A 132 -9.32 -5.11 -3.70
C ARG A 132 -9.98 -3.74 -3.93
N LEU A 133 -10.88 -3.35 -3.02
CA LEU A 133 -11.52 -2.03 -3.03
C LEU A 133 -10.49 -0.91 -2.80
N SER A 134 -9.44 -1.12 -1.99
CA SER A 134 -8.37 -0.14 -1.80
C SER A 134 -7.66 0.22 -3.10
N TYR A 135 -7.36 -0.76 -3.96
CA TYR A 135 -6.75 -0.50 -5.26
C TYR A 135 -7.63 0.37 -6.16
N VAL A 136 -8.94 0.12 -6.18
CA VAL A 136 -9.90 0.91 -6.96
C VAL A 136 -9.95 2.35 -6.44
N ILE A 137 -10.05 2.52 -5.11
CA ILE A 137 -10.09 3.85 -4.49
C ILE A 137 -8.77 4.61 -4.76
N LEU A 138 -7.61 3.95 -4.61
CA LEU A 138 -6.31 4.58 -4.86
C LEU A 138 -6.15 4.98 -6.33
N GLY A 139 -6.53 4.11 -7.28
CA GLY A 139 -6.49 4.41 -8.70
C GLY A 139 -7.42 5.56 -9.08
N ALA A 140 -8.68 5.52 -8.62
CA ALA A 140 -9.67 6.56 -8.91
C ALA A 140 -9.26 7.92 -8.33
N THR A 141 -8.80 7.94 -7.08
CA THR A 141 -8.36 9.19 -6.43
C THR A 141 -7.07 9.74 -7.06
N TYR A 142 -6.14 8.87 -7.49
CA TYR A 142 -4.94 9.31 -8.20
C TYR A 142 -5.30 9.99 -9.52
N ILE A 143 -6.13 9.32 -10.33
CA ILE A 143 -6.56 9.84 -11.63
C ILE A 143 -7.28 11.17 -11.43
N MET A 144 -8.20 11.25 -10.46
CA MET A 144 -8.89 12.49 -10.14
C MET A 144 -7.91 13.62 -9.78
N VAL A 145 -6.96 13.37 -8.88
CA VAL A 145 -5.95 14.37 -8.49
C VAL A 145 -5.07 14.78 -9.66
N ALA A 146 -4.57 13.82 -10.45
CA ALA A 146 -3.76 14.09 -11.63
C ALA A 146 -4.50 14.95 -12.67
N LEU A 147 -5.77 14.63 -12.94
CA LEU A 147 -6.61 15.42 -13.84
C LEU A 147 -6.85 16.84 -13.28
N CYS A 148 -7.10 16.97 -11.99
CA CYS A 148 -7.25 18.28 -11.35
C CYS A 148 -5.96 19.10 -11.27
N LEU A 149 -4.78 18.49 -11.41
CA LEU A 149 -3.52 19.23 -11.52
C LEU A 149 -3.23 19.74 -12.93
N VAL A 150 -3.76 19.09 -13.97
CA VAL A 150 -3.40 19.37 -15.38
C VAL A 150 -4.51 20.05 -16.17
N LEU A 151 -5.78 19.73 -15.91
CA LEU A 151 -6.92 20.21 -16.71
C LEU A 151 -7.41 21.64 -16.42
N PRO A 152 -7.33 22.19 -15.18
CA PRO A 152 -8.00 23.45 -14.88
C PRO A 152 -7.51 24.66 -15.67
N CYS A 153 -6.27 24.64 -16.18
CA CYS A 153 -5.70 25.79 -16.89
C CYS A 153 -5.39 25.47 -18.33
N ARG A 154 -6.20 26.09 -19.19
CA ARG A 154 -6.10 26.02 -20.64
C ARG A 154 -6.03 27.44 -21.21
N PRO A 155 -4.99 27.77 -22.00
CA PRO A 155 -3.87 26.90 -22.39
C PRO A 155 -2.88 26.70 -21.22
N ILE A 156 -2.03 25.66 -21.26
CA ILE A 156 -1.23 25.21 -20.10
C ILE A 156 -0.23 26.28 -19.63
N GLU A 157 0.12 27.19 -20.53
CA GLU A 157 1.01 28.32 -20.30
C GLU A 157 0.52 29.26 -19.20
N ARG A 158 -0.79 29.24 -18.91
CA ARG A 158 -1.38 30.01 -17.80
C ARG A 158 -0.85 29.61 -16.43
N TYR A 159 -0.35 28.40 -16.25
CA TYR A 159 0.29 27.98 -14.99
C TYR A 159 1.54 28.80 -14.65
N TRP A 160 2.24 29.33 -15.65
CA TRP A 160 3.45 30.15 -15.48
C TRP A 160 3.30 31.56 -16.07
N GLN A 161 2.06 31.99 -16.31
CA GLN A 161 1.77 33.36 -16.74
C GLN A 161 1.92 34.32 -15.55
N ILE A 162 2.58 35.47 -15.80
CA ILE A 162 2.81 36.52 -14.79
C ILE A 162 1.82 37.67 -14.95
N SER A 163 1.66 38.18 -16.17
CA SER A 163 0.75 39.27 -16.52
C SER A 163 0.06 38.98 -17.86
N PRO A 164 -1.27 39.18 -17.99
CA PRO A 164 -2.23 39.53 -16.93
C PRO A 164 -2.36 38.39 -15.89
N ASP A 165 -3.03 38.63 -14.75
CA ASP A 165 -3.20 37.60 -13.71
C ASP A 165 -3.91 36.35 -14.28
N PRO A 166 -3.30 35.14 -14.22
CA PRO A 166 -3.93 33.92 -14.72
C PRO A 166 -5.14 33.47 -13.88
N GLY A 167 -5.34 34.07 -12.71
CA GLY A 167 -6.41 33.74 -11.78
C GLY A 167 -6.06 32.59 -10.85
N ASN A 168 -6.81 32.50 -9.76
CA ASN A 168 -6.49 31.61 -8.63
C ASN A 168 -6.46 30.13 -9.04
N ILE A 169 -7.33 29.70 -9.95
CA ILE A 169 -7.41 28.31 -10.42
C ILE A 169 -6.08 27.81 -11.03
N CYS A 170 -5.27 28.71 -11.61
CA CYS A 170 -4.00 28.39 -12.27
C CYS A 170 -2.77 28.46 -11.37
N GLN A 171 -2.97 28.65 -10.08
CA GLN A 171 -1.89 28.75 -9.11
C GLN A 171 -2.14 27.70 -8.03
N PRO A 172 -1.65 26.46 -8.20
CA PRO A 172 -1.95 25.34 -7.30
C PRO A 172 -1.63 25.64 -5.82
N THR A 173 -0.61 26.46 -5.59
CA THR A 173 -0.14 26.86 -4.27
C THR A 173 -1.03 27.92 -3.61
N ILE A 174 -1.78 28.73 -4.35
CA ILE A 174 -2.71 29.72 -3.76
C ILE A 174 -4.14 29.19 -3.72
N SER A 175 -4.49 28.35 -4.68
CA SER A 175 -5.86 27.86 -4.87
C SER A 175 -6.28 26.99 -3.71
N LYS A 176 -7.15 27.54 -2.86
CA LYS A 176 -7.86 26.79 -1.81
C LYS A 176 -8.48 25.52 -2.39
N ILE A 177 -9.09 25.62 -3.57
CA ILE A 177 -9.72 24.49 -4.24
C ILE A 177 -8.67 23.45 -4.67
N ALA A 178 -7.56 23.86 -5.30
CA ALA A 178 -6.52 22.93 -5.72
C ALA A 178 -5.87 22.21 -4.53
N VAL A 179 -5.57 22.95 -3.45
CA VAL A 179 -5.04 22.38 -2.20
C VAL A 179 -6.01 21.35 -1.63
N LEU A 180 -7.29 21.69 -1.51
CA LEU A 180 -8.30 20.78 -0.93
C LEU A 180 -8.53 19.53 -1.79
N ILE A 181 -8.51 19.66 -3.11
CA ILE A 181 -8.65 18.52 -4.04
C ILE A 181 -7.50 17.52 -3.89
N VAL A 182 -6.30 17.96 -3.49
CA VAL A 182 -5.17 17.05 -3.22
C VAL A 182 -5.27 16.48 -1.81
N VAL A 183 -5.52 17.33 -0.81
CA VAL A 183 -5.45 16.97 0.61
C VAL A 183 -6.59 16.06 1.05
N ILE A 184 -7.82 16.32 0.60
CA ILE A 184 -9.00 15.53 1.02
C ILE A 184 -8.86 14.06 0.58
N PRO A 185 -8.60 13.73 -0.70
CA PRO A 185 -8.41 12.35 -1.12
C PRO A 185 -7.17 11.72 -0.49
N ASN A 186 -6.10 12.50 -0.28
CA ASN A 186 -4.90 12.02 0.41
C ASN A 186 -5.25 11.52 1.83
N VAL A 187 -5.90 12.34 2.65
CA VAL A 187 -6.27 11.97 4.02
C VAL A 187 -7.33 10.86 4.05
N LEU A 188 -8.35 10.92 3.19
CA LEU A 188 -9.39 9.88 3.13
C LEU A 188 -8.85 8.51 2.72
N THR A 189 -7.91 8.47 1.77
CA THR A 189 -7.26 7.22 1.38
C THR A 189 -6.37 6.66 2.48
N ASP A 190 -5.68 7.51 3.25
CA ASP A 190 -4.91 7.06 4.41
C ASP A 190 -5.81 6.48 5.49
N PHE A 191 -6.94 7.14 5.80
CA PHE A 191 -7.92 6.62 6.75
C PHE A 191 -8.49 5.28 6.29
N TYR A 192 -8.77 5.13 5.00
CA TYR A 192 -9.24 3.88 4.43
C TYR A 192 -8.20 2.76 4.60
N LEU A 193 -6.92 3.02 4.25
CA LEU A 193 -5.83 2.06 4.41
C LEU A 193 -5.61 1.68 5.88
N LEU A 194 -5.70 2.65 6.79
CA LEU A 194 -5.63 2.45 8.24
C LEU A 194 -6.75 1.50 8.72
N SER A 195 -7.94 1.60 8.12
CA SER A 195 -9.09 0.79 8.51
C SER A 195 -8.94 -0.70 8.16
N ILE A 196 -8.07 -1.06 7.20
CA ILE A 196 -7.92 -2.43 6.70
C ILE A 196 -7.45 -3.38 7.83
N PRO A 197 -6.34 -3.13 8.54
CA PRO A 197 -5.87 -4.00 9.61
C PRO A 197 -6.65 -3.89 10.94
N LEU A 198 -7.57 -2.93 11.13
CA LEU A 198 -8.28 -2.76 12.40
C LEU A 198 -9.13 -3.97 12.83
N PRO A 199 -9.95 -4.59 11.95
CA PRO A 199 -10.72 -5.76 12.36
C PRO A 199 -9.85 -6.96 12.71
N LEU A 200 -8.66 -7.08 12.10
CA LEU A 200 -7.70 -8.13 12.41
C LEU A 200 -7.18 -7.98 13.84
N LEU A 201 -6.89 -6.75 14.27
CA LEU A 201 -6.43 -6.45 15.63
C LEU A 201 -7.47 -6.78 16.71
N TRP A 202 -8.76 -6.68 16.39
CA TRP A 202 -9.84 -6.87 17.36
C TRP A 202 -10.30 -8.32 17.44
N LYS A 203 -10.26 -9.07 16.34
CA LYS A 203 -10.76 -10.45 16.29
C LYS A 203 -9.70 -11.52 16.60
N VAL A 204 -8.41 -11.22 16.44
CA VAL A 204 -7.35 -12.24 16.55
C VAL A 204 -6.53 -12.05 17.83
N ASN A 205 -6.35 -13.13 18.60
CA ASN A 205 -5.44 -13.20 19.75
C ASN A 205 -3.98 -13.15 19.30
N ILE A 206 -3.51 -11.96 18.97
CA ILE A 206 -2.18 -11.70 18.44
C ILE A 206 -1.18 -11.54 19.62
N SER A 207 -0.01 -12.20 19.52
CA SER A 207 1.08 -12.04 20.49
C SER A 207 1.50 -10.58 20.65
N LEU A 208 1.82 -10.13 21.88
CA LEU A 208 2.14 -8.73 22.22
C LEU A 208 3.14 -8.06 21.25
N ARG A 209 4.17 -8.80 20.80
CA ARG A 209 5.17 -8.28 19.85
C ARG A 209 4.56 -7.83 18.53
N LYS A 210 3.67 -8.66 17.96
CA LYS A 210 2.94 -8.35 16.72
C LYS A 210 1.97 -7.18 16.94
N LYS A 211 1.33 -7.09 18.10
CA LYS A 211 0.46 -5.96 18.47
C LYS A 211 1.24 -4.64 18.49
N ILE A 212 2.45 -4.62 19.03
CA ILE A 212 3.32 -3.43 19.05
C ILE A 212 3.74 -3.02 17.62
N THR A 213 4.16 -3.95 16.76
CA THR A 213 4.51 -3.64 15.37
C THR A 213 3.34 -3.04 14.61
N LEU A 214 2.12 -3.59 14.79
CA LEU A 214 0.92 -3.01 14.19
C LEU A 214 0.65 -1.62 14.76
N MET A 215 0.70 -1.43 16.08
CA MET A 215 0.50 -0.09 16.68
C MET A 215 1.48 0.95 16.14
N GLY A 216 2.74 0.59 15.89
CA GLY A 216 3.73 1.47 15.24
C GLY A 216 3.36 1.87 13.82
N LEU A 217 2.73 0.97 13.05
CA LEU A 217 2.20 1.31 11.73
C LEU A 217 1.02 2.27 11.79
N PHE A 218 0.10 2.03 12.73
CA PHE A 218 -1.05 2.90 12.95
C PHE A 218 -0.63 4.31 13.35
N SER A 219 0.33 4.44 14.28
CA SER A 219 0.83 5.76 14.70
C SER A 219 1.56 6.48 13.57
N GLY A 220 2.36 5.76 12.77
CA GLY A 220 3.02 6.33 11.59
C GLY A 220 2.02 6.84 10.55
N ALA A 221 0.96 6.08 10.25
CA ALA A 221 -0.08 6.51 9.33
C ALA A 221 -0.86 7.73 9.85
N CYS A 222 -1.18 7.78 11.15
CA CYS A 222 -1.77 8.97 11.77
C CYS A 222 -0.85 10.18 11.67
N PHE A 223 0.46 10.00 11.87
CA PHE A 223 1.43 11.07 11.73
C PHE A 223 1.47 11.63 10.30
N ILE A 224 1.44 10.77 9.28
CA ILE A 224 1.41 11.21 7.87
C ILE A 224 0.16 12.05 7.60
N MET A 225 -1.01 11.63 8.08
CA MET A 225 -2.26 12.40 7.93
C MET A 225 -2.16 13.77 8.59
N VAL A 226 -1.56 13.87 9.79
CA VAL A 226 -1.33 15.16 10.46
C VAL A 226 -0.34 16.02 9.67
N ALA A 227 0.73 15.45 9.14
CA ALA A 227 1.70 16.18 8.31
C ALA A 227 1.04 16.75 7.04
N ALA A 228 0.15 15.99 6.39
CA ALA A 228 -0.63 16.45 5.24
C ALA A 228 -1.51 17.68 5.58
N VAL A 229 -2.16 17.65 6.76
CA VAL A 229 -2.97 18.77 7.24
C VAL A 229 -2.10 19.99 7.57
N ILE A 230 -0.96 19.80 8.23
CA ILE A 230 -0.02 20.89 8.52
C ILE A 230 0.47 21.54 7.23
N ARG A 231 0.80 20.75 6.21
CA ARG A 231 1.18 21.26 4.89
C ARG A 231 0.07 22.11 4.28
N ALA A 232 -1.17 21.62 4.31
CA ALA A 232 -2.33 22.35 3.79
C ALA A 232 -2.51 23.70 4.49
N VAL A 233 -2.47 23.71 5.84
CA VAL A 233 -2.58 24.94 6.63
C VAL A 233 -1.42 25.89 6.32
N THR A 234 -0.20 25.36 6.22
CA THR A 234 0.98 26.18 5.91
C THR A 234 0.84 26.87 4.56
N ILE A 235 0.41 26.16 3.52
CA ILE A 235 0.20 26.74 2.18
C ILE A 235 -0.89 27.83 2.23
N LEU A 236 -1.94 27.63 3.01
CA LEU A 236 -3.07 28.57 3.11
C LEU A 236 -2.80 29.78 4.01
N SER A 237 -1.85 29.69 4.94
CA SER A 237 -1.60 30.72 5.97
C SER A 237 -0.29 31.50 5.78
N SER A 238 0.67 31.00 4.99
CA SER A 238 2.04 31.55 4.98
C SER A 238 2.27 32.76 4.06
N GLY A 239 1.26 33.28 3.38
CA GLY A 239 1.42 34.44 2.48
C GLY A 239 2.50 34.21 1.40
N PRO A 240 3.34 35.22 1.08
CA PRO A 240 4.38 35.14 0.03
C PRO A 240 5.33 33.94 0.14
N GLU A 241 5.65 33.49 1.36
CA GLU A 241 6.56 32.37 1.62
C GLU A 241 5.88 30.99 1.54
N GLY A 242 4.57 30.93 1.26
CA GLY A 242 3.79 29.70 1.24
C GLY A 242 4.25 28.68 0.19
N ALA A 243 4.81 29.14 -0.92
CA ALA A 243 5.38 28.28 -1.96
C ALA A 243 6.58 27.48 -1.48
N VAL A 244 7.56 28.17 -0.89
CA VAL A 244 8.79 27.54 -0.38
C VAL A 244 8.47 26.72 0.86
N SER A 245 7.68 27.25 1.78
CA SER A 245 7.27 26.56 3.01
C SER A 245 6.44 25.30 2.73
N GLY A 246 5.48 25.37 1.80
CA GLY A 246 4.68 24.23 1.36
C GLY A 246 5.49 23.13 0.68
N SER A 247 6.53 23.51 -0.08
CA SER A 247 7.46 22.57 -0.71
C SER A 247 8.35 21.86 0.32
N ARG A 248 8.80 22.57 1.37
CA ARG A 248 9.54 21.96 2.49
C ARG A 248 8.70 20.93 3.24
N TRP A 249 7.44 21.27 3.54
CA TRP A 249 6.53 20.32 4.16
C TRP A 249 6.20 19.13 3.25
N ALA A 250 6.12 19.34 1.93
CA ALA A 250 5.97 18.25 0.96
C ALA A 250 7.09 17.21 1.12
N CYS A 251 8.35 17.66 1.12
CA CYS A 251 9.52 16.79 1.28
C CYS A 251 9.51 16.04 2.63
N ARG A 252 9.09 16.69 3.72
CA ARG A 252 8.95 16.05 5.05
C ARG A 252 7.88 14.97 5.04
N GLU A 253 6.73 15.27 4.44
CA GLU A 253 5.61 14.34 4.35
C GLU A 253 5.97 13.11 3.50
N THR A 254 6.56 13.31 2.32
CA THR A 254 6.97 12.22 1.42
C THR A 254 8.08 11.37 2.04
N PHE A 255 9.06 12.00 2.72
CA PHE A 255 10.07 11.28 3.51
C PHE A 255 9.43 10.39 4.57
N VAL A 256 8.52 10.93 5.39
CA VAL A 256 7.90 10.15 6.48
C VAL A 256 7.01 9.04 5.92
N ALA A 257 6.31 9.28 4.82
CA ALA A 257 5.54 8.26 4.11
C ALA A 257 6.43 7.09 3.65
N ILE A 258 7.60 7.39 3.06
CA ILE A 258 8.59 6.37 2.68
C ILE A 258 9.08 5.61 3.91
N VAL A 259 9.45 6.29 5.00
CA VAL A 259 9.94 5.62 6.21
C VAL A 259 8.89 4.67 6.78
N VAL A 260 7.70 5.18 7.08
CA VAL A 260 6.62 4.44 7.76
C VAL A 260 6.15 3.25 6.94
N SER A 261 5.99 3.40 5.62
CA SER A 261 5.55 2.31 4.74
C SER A 261 6.55 1.16 4.64
N ASN A 262 7.83 1.42 4.90
CA ASN A 262 8.90 0.44 4.81
C ASN A 262 9.23 -0.24 6.15
N LEU A 263 8.82 0.34 7.28
CA LEU A 263 9.04 -0.23 8.62
C LEU A 263 8.61 -1.71 8.77
N PRO A 264 7.45 -2.16 8.27
CA PRO A 264 7.00 -3.54 8.49
C PRO A 264 7.88 -4.58 7.80
N ILE A 265 8.43 -4.20 6.66
CA ILE A 265 9.24 -5.08 5.81
C ILE A 265 10.68 -5.13 6.34
N ILE A 266 11.18 -4.02 6.88
CA ILE A 266 12.52 -3.93 7.46
C ILE A 266 12.56 -4.53 8.88
N HIS A 267 11.44 -4.51 9.61
CA HIS A 267 11.32 -5.02 10.99
C HIS A 267 11.98 -6.40 11.24
N PRO A 268 11.72 -7.48 10.45
CA PRO A 268 12.37 -8.78 10.69
C PRO A 268 13.90 -8.72 10.59
N LEU A 269 14.45 -7.94 9.64
CA LEU A 269 15.89 -7.73 9.49
C LEU A 269 16.47 -7.01 10.72
N MET A 270 15.78 -5.98 11.20
CA MET A 270 16.20 -5.24 12.41
C MET A 270 16.27 -6.17 13.62
N LEU A 271 15.30 -7.06 13.80
CA LEU A 271 15.33 -8.04 14.89
C LEU A 271 16.50 -9.02 14.76
N MET A 272 16.84 -9.46 13.55
CA MET A 272 17.99 -10.33 13.31
C MET A 272 19.31 -9.61 13.65
N LEU A 273 19.46 -8.36 13.25
CA LEU A 273 20.66 -7.56 13.51
C LEU A 273 20.84 -7.23 15.00
N ILE A 274 19.74 -6.91 15.69
CA ILE A 274 19.73 -6.66 17.15
C ILE A 274 20.07 -7.94 17.93
N ARG A 275 19.61 -9.11 17.45
CA ARG A 275 19.94 -10.42 18.05
C ARG A 275 21.39 -10.84 17.80
N GLY A 276 21.95 -10.51 16.64
CA GLY A 276 23.34 -10.78 16.28
C GLY A 276 24.35 -9.87 16.97
N THR A 277 23.92 -8.72 17.48
CA THR A 277 24.75 -7.83 18.30
C THR A 277 24.60 -8.18 19.79
N LYS A 278 25.68 -8.03 20.57
CA LYS A 278 25.67 -8.22 22.04
C LYS A 278 24.73 -7.23 22.78
N LEU A 279 23.96 -6.40 22.06
CA LEU A 279 22.87 -5.55 22.56
C LEU A 279 21.64 -6.36 23.02
N SER A 280 21.62 -7.67 22.79
CA SER A 280 20.61 -8.59 23.33
C SER A 280 20.58 -8.62 24.87
N PHE A 281 21.65 -8.22 25.55
CA PHE A 281 21.71 -8.22 27.02
C PHE A 281 20.79 -7.16 27.66
N LEU A 282 20.53 -6.04 26.98
CA LEU A 282 19.69 -4.95 27.52
C LEU A 282 18.19 -5.20 27.34
N LEU A 283 17.78 -5.90 26.27
CA LEU A 283 16.36 -6.17 25.98
C LEU A 283 15.85 -7.47 26.61
N THR A 284 16.75 -8.37 27.05
CA THR A 284 16.38 -9.68 27.64
C THR A 284 16.19 -9.62 29.17
N SER A 285 16.52 -8.50 29.83
CA SER A 285 16.40 -8.40 31.29
C SER A 285 14.95 -8.33 31.81
N ALA A 286 13.95 -8.24 30.93
CA ALA A 286 12.53 -8.12 31.30
C ALA A 286 11.76 -9.45 31.38
N ASN A 287 12.39 -10.59 31.07
CA ASN A 287 11.72 -11.89 31.17
C ASN A 287 12.70 -12.96 31.70
N ARG A 288 12.98 -12.92 33.01
CA ARG A 288 13.42 -14.13 33.70
C ARG A 288 12.19 -15.03 33.89
N PRO A 289 12.17 -16.27 33.35
CA PRO A 289 11.28 -17.27 33.91
C PRO A 289 11.72 -17.49 35.35
N SER A 290 10.78 -17.41 36.28
CA SER A 290 10.97 -17.89 37.65
C SER A 290 11.48 -19.33 37.61
N GLN A 291 12.66 -19.57 38.16
CA GLN A 291 13.12 -20.93 38.46
C GLN A 291 12.06 -21.61 39.34
N PRO A 292 11.65 -22.86 39.05
CA PRO A 292 10.94 -23.64 40.03
C PRO A 292 11.93 -24.06 41.11
N TYR A 293 11.67 -23.58 42.33
CA TYR A 293 12.33 -24.00 43.56
C TYR A 293 12.14 -25.51 43.74
N GLY A 294 13.23 -26.28 43.60
CA GLY A 294 13.25 -27.69 43.93
C GLY A 294 13.43 -27.88 45.42
N HIS A 295 12.34 -28.11 46.15
CA HIS A 295 12.40 -28.65 47.52
C HIS A 295 12.16 -30.17 47.50
N THR A 296 13.28 -30.87 47.69
CA THR A 296 13.44 -32.11 48.48
C THR A 296 12.17 -32.76 49.05
N SER A 297 11.84 -33.96 48.57
CA SER A 297 11.08 -34.94 49.37
C SER A 297 11.80 -36.28 49.42
N SER A 298 11.81 -36.80 50.64
CA SER A 298 12.51 -37.97 51.13
C SER A 298 12.28 -39.27 50.36
N ARG A 299 13.40 -39.96 50.21
CA ARG A 299 13.65 -41.38 49.95
C ARG A 299 12.66 -42.31 50.68
N THR A 300 11.79 -42.99 49.93
CA THR A 300 11.18 -44.26 50.36
C THR A 300 11.25 -45.25 49.20
N LYS A 301 11.87 -46.41 49.47
CA LYS A 301 12.00 -47.55 48.56
C LYS A 301 10.63 -48.21 48.40
N GLN A 302 10.17 -48.44 47.18
CA GLN A 302 9.38 -49.63 46.87
C GLN A 302 9.42 -50.00 45.39
N SER A 303 9.37 -51.30 45.17
CA SER A 303 9.62 -52.04 43.94
C SER A 303 8.43 -52.10 42.97
N SER A 304 8.79 -52.44 41.72
CA SER A 304 8.02 -53.26 40.75
C SER A 304 7.26 -52.53 39.63
N ALA A 305 7.19 -53.28 38.53
CA ALA A 305 6.34 -53.16 37.36
C ALA A 305 6.73 -52.12 36.29
N ARG A 306 7.26 -52.69 35.21
CA ARG A 306 7.60 -52.10 33.92
C ARG A 306 6.33 -52.10 33.06
N GLU A 307 5.73 -50.93 32.79
CA GLU A 307 4.63 -50.83 31.83
C GLU A 307 4.79 -49.56 30.97
N GLY A 308 5.05 -49.77 29.68
CA GLY A 308 5.29 -48.74 28.69
C GLY A 308 3.99 -48.14 28.17
N ARG A 309 3.71 -46.88 28.52
CA ARG A 309 2.56 -46.13 28.00
C ARG A 309 2.96 -45.31 26.78
N LYS A 310 2.60 -45.78 25.59
CA LYS A 310 2.69 -45.01 24.32
C LYS A 310 1.69 -43.85 24.36
N LYS A 311 2.14 -42.62 24.10
CA LYS A 311 1.26 -41.45 23.88
C LYS A 311 0.75 -41.50 22.44
N VAL A 312 -0.57 -41.57 22.27
CA VAL A 312 -1.28 -41.51 20.99
C VAL A 312 -1.49 -40.04 20.62
N HIS A 313 -1.04 -39.62 19.44
CA HIS A 313 -1.36 -38.31 18.86
C HIS A 313 -2.70 -38.41 18.10
N HIS A 314 -3.57 -37.40 18.26
CA HIS A 314 -4.91 -37.31 17.68
C HIS A 314 -4.85 -36.97 16.16
N PRO A 315 -5.69 -37.57 15.29
CA PRO A 315 -5.50 -37.54 13.83
C PRO A 315 -6.03 -36.29 13.08
N LEU A 316 -6.04 -35.09 13.66
CA LEU A 316 -6.55 -33.87 12.97
C LEU A 316 -5.68 -32.61 13.12
N SER A 317 -4.36 -32.75 13.02
CA SER A 317 -3.47 -31.61 12.77
C SER A 317 -3.28 -31.44 11.27
N ILE A 318 -4.08 -30.56 10.66
CA ILE A 318 -3.86 -30.07 9.28
C ILE A 318 -2.65 -29.11 9.32
N PRO A 319 -1.57 -29.34 8.55
CA PRO A 319 -0.47 -28.38 8.46
C PRO A 319 -0.89 -27.20 7.58
N GLY A 320 -1.30 -26.09 8.22
CA GLY A 320 -1.55 -24.83 7.55
C GLY A 320 -0.27 -23.99 7.47
N THR A 321 0.32 -23.91 6.28
CA THR A 321 1.41 -22.99 5.95
C THR A 321 0.87 -21.57 5.84
N ASN A 322 0.89 -20.81 6.93
CA ASN A 322 0.98 -19.36 6.86
C ASN A 322 2.47 -18.98 6.81
N ALA A 323 2.82 -17.92 6.09
CA ALA A 323 4.21 -17.45 5.87
C ALA A 323 4.96 -16.99 7.15
N TRP A 324 4.46 -17.37 8.33
CA TRP A 324 4.96 -17.06 9.66
C TRP A 324 4.81 -18.23 10.64
N GLY A 325 4.52 -19.44 10.14
CA GLY A 325 4.43 -20.67 10.94
C GLY A 325 5.63 -21.57 10.69
N SER A 326 6.42 -21.80 11.75
CA SER A 326 7.48 -22.81 11.90
C SER A 326 8.93 -22.37 11.61
N ASP A 327 9.52 -21.56 12.51
CA ASP A 327 10.98 -21.34 12.60
C ASP A 327 11.66 -22.21 13.68
N GLU A 328 11.02 -23.27 14.17
CA GLU A 328 11.64 -24.19 15.13
C GLU A 328 11.66 -25.60 14.55
N TYR A 329 12.60 -25.91 13.66
CA TYR A 329 13.17 -27.28 13.51
C TYR A 329 14.38 -27.31 12.55
N ILE A 330 15.39 -26.48 12.77
CA ILE A 330 16.71 -26.71 12.16
C ILE A 330 17.76 -26.42 13.23
N LEU A 331 18.20 -27.46 13.94
CA LEU A 331 19.56 -27.70 14.47
C LEU A 331 19.54 -28.83 15.51
N SER A 332 19.79 -30.07 15.06
CA SER A 332 20.39 -31.11 15.90
C SER A 332 21.38 -31.93 15.06
N THR A 333 22.56 -31.36 14.83
CA THR A 333 23.71 -32.08 14.28
C THR A 333 24.50 -32.75 15.40
N GLY A 334 24.47 -34.09 15.40
CA GLY A 334 25.62 -34.94 15.75
C GLY A 334 25.73 -35.43 17.19
N THR A 335 25.32 -36.67 17.47
CA THR A 335 26.22 -37.85 17.57
C THR A 335 25.48 -39.11 18.05
N ASN A 336 25.82 -40.24 17.41
CA ASN A 336 25.57 -41.65 17.77
C ASN A 336 24.21 -42.29 17.41
N ALA A 337 24.30 -43.22 16.44
CA ALA A 337 23.26 -44.10 15.90
C ALA A 337 22.73 -45.13 16.94
N PRO A 338 21.65 -45.89 16.63
CA PRO A 338 21.84 -47.09 15.82
C PRO A 338 20.80 -47.31 14.70
N GLN A 339 21.31 -48.01 13.70
CA GLN A 339 20.75 -48.56 12.47
C GLN A 339 19.34 -49.15 12.64
N LYS A 340 18.37 -48.68 11.85
CA LYS A 340 17.08 -49.34 11.65
C LYS A 340 16.99 -49.87 10.23
N GLU A 341 16.92 -51.19 10.18
CA GLU A 341 16.57 -52.06 9.06
C GLU A 341 15.31 -51.56 8.34
N ILE A 342 15.40 -51.37 7.03
CA ILE A 342 14.26 -50.99 6.18
C ILE A 342 13.63 -52.29 5.69
N THR A 343 12.55 -52.71 6.34
CA THR A 343 11.70 -53.79 5.82
C THR A 343 10.76 -53.21 4.78
N VAL A 344 11.02 -53.50 3.51
CA VAL A 344 10.14 -53.14 2.39
C VAL A 344 8.86 -53.97 2.51
N VAL A 345 7.75 -53.31 2.85
CA VAL A 345 6.42 -53.93 2.81
C VAL A 345 5.74 -53.50 1.52
N GLN A 346 5.66 -54.46 0.61
CA GLN A 346 4.76 -54.56 -0.54
C GLN A 346 5.16 -53.84 -1.83
N GLU A 347 5.55 -54.67 -2.81
CA GLU A 347 5.78 -54.31 -4.20
C GLU A 347 4.47 -54.54 -4.98
N THR A 348 3.85 -53.47 -5.50
CA THR A 348 2.63 -53.59 -6.33
C THR A 348 3.06 -53.75 -7.78
N ILE A 349 3.02 -54.98 -8.28
CA ILE A 349 3.23 -55.32 -9.69
C ILE A 349 1.96 -54.95 -10.46
N VAL A 350 2.04 -53.94 -11.34
CA VAL A 350 0.97 -53.63 -12.30
C VAL A 350 1.16 -54.53 -13.52
N ARG A 351 0.27 -55.52 -13.66
CA ARG A 351 0.17 -56.40 -14.82
C ARG A 351 -0.77 -55.76 -15.84
N SER A 352 -0.26 -55.45 -17.03
CA SER A 352 -1.08 -55.01 -18.17
C SER A 352 -1.46 -56.20 -19.02
N ASP A 353 -2.76 -56.45 -19.22
CA ASP A 353 -3.25 -57.43 -20.19
C ASP A 353 -3.72 -56.73 -21.49
N PRO A 354 -3.52 -57.33 -22.70
CA PRO A 354 -3.86 -56.70 -23.98
C PRO A 354 -5.12 -57.27 -24.69
N TRP A 355 -5.79 -56.37 -25.46
CA TRP A 355 -6.68 -56.55 -26.65
C TRP A 355 -7.99 -57.37 -26.51
N THR A 356 -9.11 -57.00 -27.15
CA THR A 356 -9.43 -57.24 -28.58
C THR A 356 -10.51 -56.30 -29.18
N GLN A 357 -10.55 -56.25 -30.52
CA GLN A 357 -11.38 -55.42 -31.42
C GLN A 357 -12.40 -56.29 -32.21
N GLU A 358 -13.58 -55.71 -32.51
CA GLU A 358 -14.62 -56.09 -33.53
C GLU A 358 -15.43 -57.39 -33.27
N ASP A 359 -16.74 -57.54 -33.51
CA ASP A 359 -17.72 -56.92 -34.43
C ASP A 359 -19.17 -56.96 -33.87
N GLY A 360 -20.07 -56.16 -34.46
CA GLY A 360 -21.40 -55.82 -33.93
C GLY A 360 -22.61 -56.70 -34.28
N ALA A 361 -23.75 -56.39 -33.62
CA ALA A 361 -25.12 -56.47 -34.14
C ALA A 361 -26.10 -55.81 -33.15
N GLN A 362 -27.08 -55.07 -33.69
CA GLN A 362 -28.08 -54.22 -33.02
C GLN A 362 -29.19 -55.02 -32.30
N SER A 363 -29.68 -54.55 -31.14
CA SER A 363 -30.97 -53.84 -31.02
C SER A 363 -31.40 -53.55 -29.56
N SER A 364 -32.07 -52.40 -29.40
CA SER A 364 -33.05 -52.05 -28.35
C SER A 364 -32.59 -51.81 -26.91
N ALA A 365 -32.36 -50.52 -26.57
CA ALA A 365 -33.12 -49.74 -25.58
C ALA A 365 -32.24 -48.79 -24.73
N ALA A 366 -32.83 -47.61 -24.46
CA ALA A 366 -32.45 -46.57 -23.49
C ALA A 366 -31.31 -45.60 -23.88
N GLN A 367 -31.71 -44.37 -24.21
CA GLN A 367 -30.85 -43.23 -24.48
C GLN A 367 -30.95 -42.21 -23.31
N PRO A 368 -29.81 -41.69 -22.79
CA PRO A 368 -29.76 -40.91 -21.56
C PRO A 368 -30.12 -39.41 -21.66
N GLU A 369 -30.35 -38.85 -20.49
CA GLU A 369 -31.21 -37.72 -20.11
C GLU A 369 -30.67 -36.30 -20.35
N TRP A 370 -29.75 -36.10 -21.31
CA TRP A 370 -29.20 -34.77 -21.61
C TRP A 370 -29.59 -34.22 -22.99
N ALA A 371 -30.38 -34.96 -23.77
CA ALA A 371 -30.90 -34.56 -25.09
C ALA A 371 -32.29 -33.90 -25.05
N ARG A 372 -32.74 -33.36 -23.90
CA ARG A 372 -33.94 -32.53 -23.78
C ARG A 372 -33.61 -31.18 -23.16
N GLN A 373 -33.14 -30.23 -23.96
CA GLN A 373 -33.42 -28.79 -23.82
C GLN A 373 -32.60 -28.04 -24.87
N GLY A 374 -33.10 -28.07 -26.10
CA GLY A 374 -32.51 -27.38 -27.24
C GLY A 374 -33.56 -27.04 -28.29
N THR A 375 -34.72 -26.53 -27.87
CA THR A 375 -35.76 -25.98 -28.76
C THR A 375 -36.80 -25.22 -27.92
N GLN A 376 -36.58 -23.93 -27.71
CA GLN A 376 -37.66 -22.97 -27.38
C GLN A 376 -37.19 -21.57 -27.79
N THR A 377 -37.15 -21.35 -29.10
CA THR A 377 -36.98 -20.03 -29.71
C THR A 377 -37.95 -19.93 -30.88
N GLN A 378 -39.24 -19.92 -30.55
CA GLN A 378 -40.36 -19.46 -31.36
C GLN A 378 -41.63 -19.63 -30.51
N GLU A 379 -42.56 -18.69 -30.62
CA GLU A 379 -43.82 -18.57 -29.85
C GLU A 379 -43.76 -17.90 -28.47
N ILE A 380 -43.37 -16.62 -28.42
CA ILE A 380 -44.10 -15.63 -27.60
C ILE A 380 -44.23 -14.36 -28.46
N ASN A 381 -45.03 -14.46 -29.51
CA ASN A 381 -45.36 -13.35 -30.40
C ASN A 381 -46.89 -13.30 -30.60
N SER A 382 -47.63 -13.32 -29.50
CA SER A 382 -49.07 -13.04 -29.45
C SER A 382 -49.48 -12.92 -27.99
N LEU A 383 -50.07 -11.79 -27.61
CA LEU A 383 -50.60 -11.39 -26.28
C LEU A 383 -49.72 -10.43 -25.47
N SER A 384 -49.55 -9.22 -26.02
CA SER A 384 -49.48 -7.97 -25.25
C SER A 384 -49.86 -6.81 -26.17
N ARG A 385 -51.11 -6.82 -26.65
CA ARG A 385 -51.83 -5.64 -27.14
C ARG A 385 -52.99 -5.44 -26.18
N GLU A 386 -52.96 -4.38 -25.38
CA GLU A 386 -54.06 -3.43 -25.16
C GLU A 386 -53.49 -2.13 -24.56
N LEU A 387 -54.05 -1.02 -25.04
CA LEU A 387 -53.69 0.41 -25.00
C LEU A 387 -54.10 1.10 -23.66
N PRO A 388 -54.02 2.46 -23.47
CA PRO A 388 -53.47 3.52 -24.33
C PRO A 388 -52.56 4.56 -23.66
N ASP A 389 -51.86 5.23 -24.57
CA ASP A 389 -51.10 6.47 -24.52
C ASP A 389 -52.00 7.73 -24.35
N LYS A 390 -51.52 8.75 -23.62
CA LYS A 390 -52.10 10.11 -23.66
C LYS A 390 -51.03 11.20 -23.53
N LYS A 391 -50.52 11.59 -24.70
CA LYS A 391 -50.15 12.95 -25.17
C LYS A 391 -49.99 14.06 -24.11
N ARG A 392 -48.85 14.76 -24.14
CA ARG A 392 -48.80 16.20 -23.84
C ARG A 392 -47.86 16.93 -24.80
N ASN A 393 -48.45 17.53 -25.83
CA ASN A 393 -47.86 18.62 -26.61
C ASN A 393 -48.16 19.94 -25.90
N GLY A 394 -47.16 20.82 -25.87
CA GLY A 394 -47.19 22.24 -26.24
C GLY A 394 -48.24 23.23 -25.69
N GLN A 395 -47.71 24.43 -25.43
CA GLN A 395 -48.32 25.77 -25.47
C GLN A 395 -48.84 26.43 -24.17
N SER A 396 -48.04 27.43 -23.76
CA SER A 396 -48.38 28.87 -23.72
C SER A 396 -49.03 29.49 -22.46
N SER A 397 -48.45 30.64 -22.12
CA SER A 397 -49.06 31.86 -21.57
C SER A 397 -49.08 32.07 -20.04
N ALA A 398 -48.19 33.00 -19.64
CA ALA A 398 -48.47 34.25 -18.89
C ALA A 398 -49.01 34.23 -17.45
N ILE A 399 -48.80 35.40 -16.81
CA ILE A 399 -49.25 35.91 -15.48
C ILE A 399 -48.12 35.80 -14.42
N GLU A 400 -47.31 36.82 -14.11
CA GLU A 400 -47.54 38.21 -13.62
C GLU A 400 -47.60 38.32 -12.08
N ARG A 401 -46.70 39.16 -11.52
CA ARG A 401 -46.66 39.85 -10.19
C ARG A 401 -46.89 38.99 -8.93
N VAL A 402 -46.07 39.06 -7.88
CA VAL A 402 -45.71 40.20 -7.01
C VAL A 402 -44.36 39.91 -6.34
#